data_AF-F1THH6-F1
#
_entry.id   AF-F1THH6-F1
#
_cell.length_a   1.000
_cell.length_b   1.000
_cell.length_c   1.000
_cell.angle_alpha   90.00
_cell.angle_beta   90.00
_cell.angle_gamma   90.00
#
_symmetry.space_group_name_H-M   'P 1'
#
loop_
_entity.id
_entity.type
_entity.pdbx_description
1 polymer ?
#
loop_
_entity_poly.entity_id
_entity_poly.type
_entity_poly.pdbx_seq_one_letter_code
_entity_poly.pdbx_strand_id
1 'polypeptide(L)'
;MGYIGRRMSENANEAYKKGLLPRSKFTKKLLKENGWSYSVSFFNWLCKEGYIVPLEYHHTTPMMICTPFYALDTISYVSNNYDLESLYEIYLQRCTMRDILRKKGVQRVKILVSRAVMGTKSDVYLDCLLYNKLYWWAKDKCFKANSNEVALIKTFDLDDFADWYNPNREKIERQICIRKIYYRKPQNG
;
A
#
# COMPACT_ATOMS: atom_id res chain seq x y z
N MET A 1 -1.24 -47.22 -19.98
CA MET A 1 -1.70 -45.91 -19.47
C MET A 1 -0.50 -44.99 -19.34
N GLY A 2 -0.37 -44.02 -20.23
CA GLY A 2 0.78 -43.11 -20.26
C GLY A 2 0.69 -42.06 -19.15
N TYR A 3 1.69 -42.02 -18.28
CA TYR A 3 1.87 -40.95 -17.31
C TYR A 3 2.29 -39.70 -18.08
N ILE A 4 1.35 -38.79 -18.38
CA ILE A 4 1.68 -37.47 -18.91
C ILE A 4 2.30 -36.70 -17.74
N GLY A 5 3.63 -36.82 -17.61
CA GLY A 5 4.41 -36.04 -16.66
C GLY A 5 4.03 -34.57 -16.81
N ARG A 6 3.60 -33.93 -15.72
CA ARG A 6 3.33 -32.49 -15.69
C ARG A 6 4.62 -31.77 -16.10
N ARG A 7 4.76 -31.42 -17.38
CA ARG A 7 5.84 -30.56 -17.85
C ARG A 7 5.52 -29.15 -17.37
N MET A 8 6.16 -28.78 -16.27
CA MET A 8 6.30 -27.39 -15.86
C MET A 8 7.05 -26.65 -16.98
N SER A 9 6.61 -25.43 -17.30
CA SER A 9 7.32 -24.62 -18.31
C SER A 9 8.76 -24.37 -17.87
N GLU A 10 9.68 -24.20 -18.83
CA GLU A 10 11.08 -23.86 -18.56
C GLU A 10 11.16 -22.58 -17.71
N ASN A 11 10.34 -21.57 -18.04
CA ASN A 11 10.26 -20.31 -17.29
C ASN A 11 9.81 -20.52 -15.83
N ALA A 12 8.85 -21.41 -15.56
CA ALA A 12 8.45 -21.72 -14.19
C ALA A 12 9.59 -22.45 -13.43
N ASN A 13 10.33 -23.35 -14.09
CA ASN A 13 11.52 -23.98 -13.50
C ASN A 13 12.61 -22.96 -13.19
N GLU A 14 12.84 -22.00 -14.08
CA GLU A 14 13.78 -20.89 -13.84
C GLU A 14 13.33 -20.01 -12.67
N ALA A 15 12.04 -19.72 -12.55
CA ALA A 15 11.50 -18.97 -11.41
C ALA A 15 11.81 -19.67 -10.08
N TYR A 16 11.64 -21.01 -10.01
CA TYR A 16 12.04 -21.79 -8.84
C TYR A 16 13.55 -21.68 -8.55
N LYS A 17 14.40 -21.75 -9.58
CA LYS A 17 15.86 -21.59 -9.42
C LYS A 17 16.25 -20.19 -8.90
N LYS A 18 15.47 -19.17 -9.25
CA LYS A 18 15.60 -17.79 -8.71
C LYS A 18 15.01 -17.61 -7.31
N GLY A 19 14.48 -18.68 -6.69
CA GLY A 19 13.86 -18.61 -5.37
C GLY A 19 12.43 -18.04 -5.37
N LEU A 20 11.80 -17.91 -6.53
CA LEU A 20 10.41 -17.46 -6.64
C LEU A 20 9.46 -18.64 -6.46
N LEU A 21 8.37 -18.39 -5.75
CA LEU A 21 7.42 -19.43 -5.37
C LEU A 21 5.99 -19.01 -5.74
N PRO A 22 5.14 -19.93 -6.25
CA PRO A 22 3.72 -19.67 -6.33
C PRO A 22 3.10 -19.68 -4.93
N ARG A 23 1.95 -19.02 -4.74
CA ARG A 23 1.27 -18.93 -3.42
C ARG A 23 1.09 -20.28 -2.72
N SER A 24 0.82 -21.34 -3.49
CA SER A 24 0.62 -22.70 -2.96
C SER A 24 1.85 -23.29 -2.26
N LYS A 25 3.04 -22.70 -2.43
CA LYS A 25 4.28 -23.12 -1.77
C LYS A 25 4.57 -22.33 -0.49
N PHE A 26 3.83 -21.26 -0.19
CA PHE A 26 3.97 -20.51 1.07
C PHE A 26 3.25 -21.24 2.22
N THR A 27 3.97 -22.18 2.83
CA THR A 27 3.48 -22.93 4.00
C THR A 27 3.67 -22.14 5.29
N LYS A 28 2.96 -22.54 6.36
CA LYS A 28 3.14 -21.96 7.71
C LYS A 28 4.60 -22.05 8.18
N LYS A 29 5.27 -23.17 7.89
CA LYS A 29 6.68 -23.39 8.24
C LYS A 29 7.58 -22.38 7.53
N LEU A 30 7.44 -22.28 6.20
CA LEU A 30 8.24 -21.37 5.37
C LEU A 30 8.04 -19.91 5.80
N LEU A 31 6.79 -19.50 6.02
CA LEU A 31 6.46 -18.15 6.48
C LEU A 31 7.12 -17.88 7.84
N LYS A 32 7.01 -18.80 8.81
CA LYS A 32 7.61 -18.66 10.14
C LYS A 32 9.14 -18.55 10.08
N GLU A 33 9.79 -19.36 9.25
CA GLU A 33 11.24 -19.32 9.00
C GLU A 33 11.70 -17.97 8.43
N ASN A 34 10.81 -17.24 7.74
CA ASN A 34 11.06 -15.92 7.18
C ASN A 34 10.46 -14.77 8.02
N GLY A 35 10.25 -15.00 9.32
CA GLY A 35 9.83 -13.96 10.27
C GLY A 35 8.35 -13.57 10.20
N TRP A 36 7.50 -14.37 9.55
CA TRP A 36 6.05 -14.14 9.50
C TRP A 36 5.33 -14.90 10.62
N SER A 37 4.73 -14.15 11.56
CA SER A 37 4.00 -14.72 12.70
C SER A 37 2.50 -14.95 12.45
N TYR A 38 1.95 -14.37 11.38
CA TYR A 38 0.52 -14.45 11.08
C TYR A 38 0.13 -15.74 10.35
N SER A 39 -1.17 -15.94 10.15
CA SER A 39 -1.70 -17.10 9.44
C SER A 39 -1.33 -17.10 7.94
N VAL A 40 -1.29 -18.30 7.34
CA VAL A 40 -1.12 -18.46 5.88
C VAL A 40 -2.29 -17.81 5.13
N SER A 41 -3.50 -17.90 5.67
CA SER A 41 -4.70 -17.29 5.10
C SER A 41 -4.58 -15.77 5.02
N PHE A 42 -3.99 -15.13 6.04
CA PHE A 42 -3.73 -13.70 6.01
C PHE A 42 -2.69 -13.32 4.95
N PHE A 43 -1.60 -14.08 4.82
CA PHE A 43 -0.64 -13.89 3.73
C PHE A 43 -1.31 -13.99 2.33
N ASN A 44 -2.14 -15.01 2.13
CA ASN A 44 -2.89 -15.18 0.89
C ASN A 44 -3.88 -14.04 0.64
N TRP A 45 -4.52 -13.54 1.69
CA TRP A 45 -5.37 -12.36 1.62
C TRP A 45 -4.56 -11.13 1.16
N LEU A 46 -3.37 -10.90 1.72
CA LEU A 46 -2.50 -9.80 1.28
C LEU A 46 -2.10 -9.88 -0.19
N CYS A 47 -1.84 -11.09 -0.70
CA CYS A 47 -1.59 -11.33 -2.11
C CYS A 47 -2.82 -11.03 -2.99
N LYS A 48 -4.02 -11.41 -2.52
CA LYS A 48 -5.28 -11.20 -3.25
C LYS A 48 -5.66 -9.72 -3.33
N GLU A 49 -5.48 -8.99 -2.25
CA GLU A 49 -5.75 -7.54 -2.17
C GLU A 49 -4.66 -6.68 -2.86
N GLY A 50 -3.60 -7.32 -3.37
CA GLY A 50 -2.50 -6.64 -4.07
C GLY A 50 -1.57 -5.85 -3.14
N TYR A 51 -1.60 -6.10 -1.83
CA TYR A 51 -0.59 -5.58 -0.89
C TYR A 51 0.77 -6.25 -1.13
N ILE A 52 0.73 -7.52 -1.53
CA ILE A 52 1.85 -8.33 -2.00
C ILE A 52 1.65 -8.59 -3.49
N VAL A 53 2.53 -8.05 -4.31
CA VAL A 53 2.46 -8.16 -5.77
C VAL A 53 3.45 -9.25 -6.23
N PRO A 54 3.06 -10.14 -7.16
CA PRO A 54 4.00 -11.09 -7.75
C PRO A 54 5.09 -10.38 -8.56
N LEU A 55 6.27 -11.00 -8.61
CA LEU A 55 7.37 -10.52 -9.46
C LEU A 55 7.25 -11.03 -10.88
N GLU A 56 6.78 -12.26 -11.04
CA GLU A 56 6.68 -12.92 -12.34
C GLU A 56 5.34 -13.69 -12.43
N TYR A 57 4.94 -13.96 -13.66
CA TYR A 57 3.73 -14.69 -14.00
C TYR A 57 4.08 -15.78 -15.01
N HIS A 58 3.75 -17.04 -14.70
CA HIS A 58 4.16 -18.18 -15.52
C HIS A 58 3.03 -19.18 -15.73
N HIS A 59 3.01 -19.81 -16.89
CA HIS A 59 2.14 -20.96 -17.14
C HIS A 59 2.68 -22.18 -16.39
N THR A 60 1.89 -22.74 -15.48
CA THR A 60 2.29 -23.88 -14.64
C THR A 60 1.57 -25.18 -15.00
N THR A 61 0.56 -25.11 -15.88
CA THR A 61 -0.20 -26.27 -16.36
C THR A 61 -0.39 -26.19 -17.87
N PRO A 62 -0.66 -27.33 -18.55
CA PRO A 62 -0.96 -27.38 -19.98
C PRO A 62 -2.18 -26.53 -20.38
N MET A 63 -3.07 -26.22 -19.42
CA MET A 63 -4.23 -25.35 -19.61
C MET A 63 -3.89 -23.86 -19.67
N MET A 64 -2.60 -23.50 -19.81
CA MET A 64 -2.11 -22.12 -19.86
C MET A 64 -2.53 -21.25 -18.68
N ILE A 65 -2.80 -21.83 -17.50
CA ILE A 65 -3.15 -21.04 -16.31
C ILE A 65 -1.94 -20.22 -15.87
N CYS A 66 -2.07 -18.90 -16.02
CA CYS A 66 -1.06 -17.94 -15.61
C CYS A 66 -1.02 -17.87 -14.08
N THR A 67 0.09 -18.31 -13.50
CA THR A 67 0.27 -18.42 -12.05
C THR A 67 1.21 -17.32 -11.57
N PRO A 68 0.83 -16.56 -10.53
CA PRO A 68 1.68 -15.55 -9.94
C PRO A 68 2.80 -16.19 -9.08
N PHE A 69 4.03 -15.71 -9.26
CA PHE A 69 5.22 -16.09 -8.51
C PHE A 69 5.73 -14.92 -7.66
N TYR A 70 6.10 -15.21 -6.42
CA TYR A 70 6.47 -14.22 -5.40
C TYR A 70 7.87 -14.55 -4.87
N ALA A 71 8.67 -13.52 -4.61
CA ALA A 71 9.91 -13.67 -3.87
C ALA A 71 9.64 -13.85 -2.37
N LEU A 72 10.51 -14.59 -1.70
CA LEU A 72 10.53 -14.69 -0.24
C LEU A 72 10.82 -13.33 0.41
N ASP A 73 11.70 -12.53 -0.18
CA ASP A 73 12.06 -11.19 0.29
C ASP A 73 10.85 -10.25 0.41
N THR A 74 9.77 -10.53 -0.33
CA THR A 74 8.52 -9.78 -0.19
C THR A 74 7.91 -9.90 1.21
N ILE A 75 8.12 -11.04 1.90
CA ILE A 75 7.70 -11.21 3.30
C ILE A 75 8.44 -10.20 4.18
N SER A 76 9.77 -10.16 4.08
CA SER A 76 10.60 -9.26 4.89
C SER A 76 10.27 -7.79 4.59
N TYR A 77 10.09 -7.43 3.32
CA TYR A 77 9.68 -6.08 2.93
C TYR A 77 8.35 -5.69 3.59
N VAL A 78 7.33 -6.54 3.49
CA VAL A 78 6.01 -6.28 4.07
C VAL A 78 6.08 -6.20 5.59
N SER A 79 6.72 -7.16 6.25
CA SER A 79 6.89 -7.17 7.71
C SER A 79 7.60 -5.92 8.22
N ASN A 80 8.57 -5.39 7.46
CA ASN A 80 9.33 -4.21 7.85
C ASN A 80 8.58 -2.90 7.58
N ASN A 81 7.84 -2.81 6.48
CA ASN A 81 7.27 -1.54 6.02
C ASN A 81 5.78 -1.38 6.33
N TYR A 82 5.02 -2.47 6.44
CA TYR A 82 3.57 -2.43 6.57
C TYR A 82 3.11 -2.57 8.02
N ASP A 83 2.04 -1.87 8.34
CA ASP A 83 1.26 -1.95 9.58
C ASP A 83 0.41 -3.23 9.56
N LEU A 84 1.09 -4.37 9.70
CA LEU A 84 0.48 -5.69 9.59
C LEU A 84 -0.57 -5.96 10.67
N GLU A 85 -0.43 -5.34 11.84
CA GLU A 85 -1.42 -5.44 12.91
C GLU A 85 -2.75 -4.82 12.46
N SER A 86 -2.73 -3.58 11.96
CA SER A 86 -3.93 -2.93 11.45
C SER A 86 -4.54 -3.69 10.25
N LEU A 87 -3.70 -4.16 9.32
CA LEU A 87 -4.17 -4.98 8.19
C LEU A 87 -4.76 -6.32 8.64
N TYR A 88 -4.24 -6.91 9.71
CA TYR A 88 -4.77 -8.15 10.25
C TYR A 88 -6.14 -7.94 10.90
N GLU A 89 -6.35 -6.82 11.59
CA GLU A 89 -7.65 -6.45 12.13
C GLU A 89 -8.70 -6.17 11.04
N ILE A 90 -8.30 -5.59 9.89
CA ILE A 90 -9.17 -5.51 8.70
C ILE A 90 -9.51 -6.90 8.18
N TYR A 91 -8.52 -7.79 8.06
CA TYR A 91 -8.73 -9.16 7.60
C TYR A 91 -9.72 -9.93 8.50
N LEU A 92 -9.65 -9.70 9.81
CA LEU A 92 -10.57 -10.25 10.80
C LEU A 92 -11.92 -9.51 10.87
N GLN A 93 -12.13 -8.49 10.03
CA GLN A 93 -13.34 -7.65 10.00
C GLN A 93 -13.65 -6.93 11.33
N ARG A 94 -12.61 -6.66 12.12
CA ARG A 94 -12.75 -5.98 13.41
C ARG A 94 -12.69 -4.46 13.28
N CYS A 95 -12.12 -3.97 12.19
CA CYS A 95 -12.09 -2.55 11.87
C CYS A 95 -12.11 -2.32 10.35
N THR A 96 -12.39 -1.09 9.95
CA THR A 96 -12.29 -0.63 8.58
C THR A 96 -11.01 0.20 8.37
N MET A 97 -10.64 0.43 7.10
CA MET A 97 -9.57 1.39 6.79
C MET A 97 -9.85 2.78 7.37
N ARG A 98 -11.11 3.19 7.41
CA ARG A 98 -11.55 4.46 7.98
C ARG A 98 -11.24 4.55 9.47
N ASP A 99 -11.49 3.49 10.22
CA ASP A 99 -11.18 3.43 11.66
C ASP A 99 -9.67 3.56 11.91
N ILE A 100 -8.86 2.96 11.04
CA ILE A 100 -7.39 3.08 11.09
C ILE A 100 -6.94 4.51 10.81
N LEU A 101 -7.50 5.17 9.79
CA LEU A 101 -7.19 6.59 9.49
C LEU A 101 -7.53 7.48 10.69
N ARG A 102 -8.70 7.25 11.32
CA ARG A 102 -9.12 7.97 12.52
C ARG A 102 -8.15 7.73 13.68
N LYS A 103 -7.77 6.47 13.94
CA LYS A 103 -6.78 6.10 14.97
C LYS A 103 -5.41 6.73 14.70
N LYS A 104 -5.01 6.86 13.44
CA LYS A 104 -3.78 7.54 13.00
C LYS A 104 -3.87 9.07 13.05
N GLY A 105 -5.02 9.63 13.45
CA GLY A 105 -5.23 11.07 13.54
C GLY A 105 -5.22 11.78 12.19
N VAL A 106 -5.59 11.07 11.11
CA VAL A 106 -5.69 11.67 9.78
C VAL A 106 -6.86 12.65 9.78
N GLN A 107 -6.62 13.85 9.26
CA GLN A 107 -7.66 14.87 9.09
C GLN A 107 -7.77 15.28 7.63
N ARG A 108 -8.96 15.69 7.22
CA ARG A 108 -9.15 16.36 5.93
C ARG A 108 -8.97 17.85 6.13
N VAL A 109 -8.25 18.48 5.22
CA VAL A 109 -7.98 19.91 5.28
C VAL A 109 -8.08 20.54 3.90
N LYS A 110 -8.41 21.83 3.88
CA LYS A 110 -8.25 22.72 2.73
C LYS A 110 -7.12 23.67 3.05
N ILE A 111 -6.15 23.73 2.17
CA ILE A 111 -4.96 24.59 2.32
C ILE A 111 -4.89 25.57 1.15
N LEU A 112 -4.22 26.69 1.37
CA LEU A 112 -3.80 27.62 0.33
C LEU A 112 -2.30 27.48 0.15
N VAL A 113 -1.85 27.13 -1.05
CA VAL A 113 -0.43 26.98 -1.39
C VAL A 113 0.02 28.16 -2.22
N SER A 114 1.16 28.74 -1.87
CA SER A 114 1.76 29.86 -2.57
C SER A 114 2.03 29.53 -4.04
N ARG A 115 1.75 30.49 -4.91
CA ARG A 115 2.09 30.45 -6.34
C ARG A 115 3.56 30.17 -6.62
N ALA A 116 4.47 30.56 -5.73
CA ALA A 116 5.91 30.33 -5.88
C ALA A 116 6.24 28.83 -5.83
N VAL A 117 5.58 28.09 -4.94
CA VAL A 117 5.72 26.63 -4.80
C VAL A 117 5.05 25.90 -5.96
N MET A 118 3.88 26.38 -6.37
CA MET A 118 3.07 25.72 -7.40
C MET A 118 3.51 26.06 -8.83
N GLY A 119 4.36 27.08 -9.02
CA GLY A 119 4.74 27.59 -10.34
C GLY A 119 3.55 28.20 -11.11
N THR A 120 2.58 28.77 -10.39
CA THR A 120 1.32 29.31 -10.95
C THR A 120 1.31 30.84 -10.91
N LYS A 121 0.30 31.47 -11.56
CA LYS A 121 0.11 32.93 -11.51
C LYS A 121 -0.50 33.43 -10.19
N SER A 122 -1.31 32.59 -9.56
CA SER A 122 -2.03 32.85 -8.31
C SER A 122 -1.86 31.70 -7.34
N ASP A 123 -2.11 31.96 -6.07
CA ASP A 123 -2.13 30.93 -5.04
C ASP A 123 -3.24 29.92 -5.32
N VAL A 124 -3.07 28.69 -4.84
CA VAL A 124 -3.91 27.55 -5.21
C VAL A 124 -4.51 26.93 -3.96
N TYR A 125 -5.84 26.81 -3.94
CA TYR A 125 -6.52 26.01 -2.92
C TYR A 125 -6.41 24.52 -3.24
N LEU A 126 -5.99 23.73 -2.27
CA LEU A 126 -5.90 22.28 -2.39
C LEU A 126 -6.60 21.59 -1.23
N ASP A 127 -7.39 20.58 -1.56
CA ASP A 127 -7.95 19.64 -0.61
C ASP A 127 -6.92 18.53 -0.34
N CYS A 128 -6.47 18.43 0.90
CA CYS A 128 -5.39 17.54 1.32
C CYS A 128 -5.77 16.69 2.53
N LEU A 129 -4.98 15.65 2.78
CA LEU A 129 -5.00 14.92 4.04
C LEU A 129 -3.85 15.40 4.92
N LEU A 130 -4.16 15.81 6.15
CA LEU A 130 -3.16 16.11 7.17
C LEU A 130 -2.78 14.81 7.90
N TYR A 131 -1.51 14.43 7.81
CA TYR A 131 -0.94 13.28 8.52
C TYR A 131 0.56 13.50 8.74
N ASN A 132 1.07 13.18 9.93
CA ASN A 132 2.48 13.38 10.31
C ASN A 132 3.01 14.79 10.05
N LYS A 133 2.20 15.83 10.34
CA LYS A 133 2.54 17.26 10.11
C LYS A 133 2.80 17.61 8.64
N LEU A 134 2.27 16.79 7.72
CA LEU A 134 2.34 17.00 6.27
C LEU A 134 0.92 17.07 5.70
N TYR A 135 0.72 17.99 4.76
CA TYR A 135 -0.47 18.06 3.92
C TYR A 135 -0.23 17.25 2.65
N TRP A 136 -0.87 16.10 2.54
CA TRP A 136 -0.75 15.20 1.40
C TRP A 136 -1.80 15.52 0.34
N TRP A 137 -1.34 15.92 -0.85
CA TRP A 137 -2.19 16.12 -2.01
C TRP A 137 -2.20 14.91 -2.95
N ALA A 138 -1.08 14.17 -3.03
CA ALA A 138 -0.94 12.92 -3.78
C ALA A 138 -0.01 11.94 -3.08
N LYS A 139 0.14 10.72 -3.62
CA LYS A 139 1.02 9.68 -3.06
C LYS A 139 2.49 10.12 -2.90
N ASP A 140 2.90 11.10 -3.67
CA ASP A 140 4.28 11.56 -3.81
C ASP A 140 4.43 13.07 -3.67
N LYS A 141 3.34 13.79 -3.39
CA LYS A 141 3.34 15.24 -3.23
C LYS A 141 2.69 15.61 -1.92
N CYS A 142 3.48 16.26 -1.08
CA CYS A 142 3.04 16.79 0.19
C CYS A 142 3.76 18.10 0.54
N PHE A 143 3.13 18.87 1.41
CA PHE A 143 3.64 20.13 1.91
C PHE A 143 3.80 20.07 3.43
N LYS A 144 4.74 20.86 3.97
CA LYS A 144 4.95 20.94 5.42
C LYS A 144 3.87 21.81 6.05
N ALA A 145 3.22 21.33 7.12
CA ALA A 145 2.07 22.02 7.71
C ALA A 145 2.37 23.40 8.28
N ASN A 146 3.62 23.64 8.68
CA ASN A 146 4.08 24.90 9.28
C ASN A 146 5.06 25.63 8.35
N SER A 147 4.88 25.53 7.04
CA SER A 147 5.65 26.32 6.06
C SER A 147 5.00 27.70 5.88
N ASN A 148 5.81 28.74 5.68
CA ASN A 148 5.32 30.08 5.34
C ASN A 148 4.62 30.12 3.96
N GLU A 149 4.84 29.09 3.14
CA GLU A 149 4.29 29.01 1.78
C GLU A 149 2.96 28.26 1.73
N VAL A 150 2.45 27.80 2.87
CA VAL A 150 1.18 27.09 2.97
C VAL A 150 0.37 27.58 4.16
N ALA A 151 -0.87 27.99 3.92
CA ALA A 151 -1.82 28.35 4.97
C ALA A 151 -2.91 27.30 5.10
N LEU A 152 -3.21 26.88 6.33
CA LEU A 152 -4.41 26.10 6.63
C LEU A 152 -5.64 27.00 6.56
N ILE A 153 -6.61 26.64 5.73
CA ILE A 153 -7.84 27.41 5.53
C ILE A 153 -8.99 26.82 6.34
N LYS A 154 -9.16 25.50 6.27
CA LYS A 154 -10.24 24.78 6.96
C LYS A 154 -9.82 23.35 7.27
N THR A 155 -10.30 22.85 8.40
CA THR A 155 -10.25 21.42 8.76
C THR A 155 -11.65 20.85 8.67
N PHE A 156 -11.75 19.60 8.24
CA PHE A 156 -12.99 18.86 8.09
C PHE A 156 -12.91 17.58 8.91
N ASP A 157 -14.06 17.09 9.35
CA ASP A 157 -14.15 15.72 9.82
C ASP A 157 -13.80 14.76 8.67
N LEU A 158 -13.21 13.61 8.99
CA LEU A 158 -12.94 12.56 8.02
C LEU A 158 -14.25 11.96 7.43
N ASP A 159 -15.39 12.20 8.07
CA ASP A 159 -16.70 11.80 7.59
C ASP A 159 -17.43 12.91 6.82
N ASP A 160 -16.91 14.14 6.83
CA ASP A 160 -17.44 15.25 6.05
C ASP A 160 -16.85 15.25 4.63
N PHE A 161 -17.73 15.21 3.64
CA PHE A 161 -17.40 15.28 2.21
C PHE A 161 -17.94 16.54 1.55
N ALA A 162 -18.68 17.38 2.27
CA ALA A 162 -19.20 18.62 1.71
C ALA A 162 -18.02 19.55 1.39
N ASP A 163 -17.96 20.00 0.13
CA ASP A 163 -16.96 20.95 -0.37
C ASP A 163 -15.48 20.51 -0.22
N TRP A 164 -15.22 19.20 -0.15
CA TRP A 164 -13.86 18.64 -0.15
C TRP A 164 -13.71 17.60 -1.27
N TYR A 165 -12.80 17.85 -2.21
CA TYR A 165 -12.52 16.93 -3.32
C TYR A 165 -11.02 16.85 -3.61
N ASN A 166 -10.45 15.67 -3.32
CA ASN A 166 -9.12 15.30 -3.80
C ASN A 166 -9.20 14.03 -4.67
N PRO A 167 -8.84 14.09 -5.97
CA PRO A 167 -8.90 12.93 -6.86
C PRO A 167 -7.90 11.82 -6.48
N ASN A 168 -6.90 12.11 -5.65
CA ASN A 168 -5.91 11.16 -5.17
C ASN A 168 -6.25 10.57 -3.79
N ARG A 169 -7.37 10.96 -3.17
CA ARG A 169 -7.76 10.58 -1.79
C ARG A 169 -7.49 9.11 -1.50
N GLU A 170 -8.12 8.21 -2.26
CA GLU A 170 -8.07 6.77 -1.99
C GLU A 170 -6.66 6.21 -2.03
N LYS A 171 -5.83 6.69 -2.97
CA LYS A 171 -4.44 6.26 -3.09
C LYS A 171 -3.63 6.68 -1.87
N ILE A 172 -3.86 7.89 -1.36
CA ILE A 172 -3.14 8.42 -0.18
C ILE A 172 -3.61 7.73 1.09
N GLU A 173 -4.93 7.66 1.32
CA GLU A 173 -5.55 6.97 2.45
C GLU A 173 -5.05 5.53 2.54
N ARG A 174 -5.03 4.83 1.40
CA ARG A 174 -4.49 3.46 1.33
C ARG A 174 -3.03 3.38 1.76
N GLN A 175 -2.16 4.29 1.30
CA GLN A 175 -0.75 4.27 1.73
C GLN A 175 -0.58 4.59 3.21
N ILE A 176 -1.33 5.55 3.76
CA ILE A 176 -1.29 5.89 5.19
C ILE A 176 -1.76 4.69 6.05
N CYS A 177 -2.82 3.99 5.62
CA CYS A 177 -3.30 2.80 6.32
C CYS A 177 -2.25 1.69 6.32
N ILE A 178 -1.71 1.35 5.13
CA ILE A 178 -0.85 0.19 4.97
C ILE A 178 0.50 0.38 5.64
N ARG A 179 1.09 1.59 5.67
CA ARG A 179 2.48 1.75 6.12
C ARG A 179 2.58 2.02 7.63
N LYS A 180 3.65 1.49 8.25
CA LYS A 180 4.04 1.82 9.63
C LYS A 180 4.36 3.31 9.76
N ILE A 181 5.17 3.81 8.83
CA ILE A 181 5.52 5.22 8.71
C ILE A 181 5.31 5.61 7.25
N TYR A 182 4.38 6.53 7.04
CA TYR A 182 4.22 7.19 5.75
C TYR A 182 4.77 8.60 5.85
N TYR A 183 5.99 8.77 5.37
CA TYR A 183 6.72 10.03 5.35
C TYR A 183 7.37 10.21 3.99
N ARG A 184 7.48 11.46 3.57
CA ARG A 184 8.22 11.86 2.38
C ARG A 184 8.80 13.24 2.58
N LYS A 185 9.89 13.54 1.86
CA LYS A 185 10.41 14.89 1.81
C LYS A 185 9.34 15.80 1.18
N PRO A 186 8.86 16.84 1.87
CA PRO A 186 7.87 17.77 1.32
C PRO A 186 8.45 18.50 0.12
N GLN A 187 7.58 19.00 -0.76
CA GLN A 187 8.00 19.78 -1.94
C GLN A 187 8.69 21.11 -1.57
N ASN A 188 8.67 21.47 -0.29
CA ASN A 188 9.22 22.70 0.25
C ASN A 188 10.23 22.33 1.35
N GLY A 189 11.51 22.54 1.07
CA GLY A 189 12.65 22.17 1.92
C GLY A 189 13.90 21.83 1.12
#